data_AF-A0A357C4P2-F1
#
_entry.id   AF-A0A357C4P2-F1
#
_cell.length_a   1.000
_cell.length_b   1.000
_cell.length_c   1.000
_cell.angle_alpha   90.00
_cell.angle_beta   90.00
_cell.angle_gamma   90.00
#
_symmetry.space_group_name_H-M   'P 1'
#
loop_
_entity.id
_entity.type
_entity.pdbx_description
1 polymer ?
#
loop_
_entity_poly.entity_id
_entity_poly.type
_entity_poly.pdbx_seq_one_letter_code
_entity_poly.pdbx_strand_id
1 'polypeptide(L)'
;MGFIILVLPQIALTFGNAIVATEATGKMLYGDRAGRLNLRNIPMSMGLANIASGIIGGAPMCHGCGGLTAHCKFGATSEKSGYIIGVILIVSAVLSGSSALSVISAFPKGILGVLLCYVGIQHSLFIKDILHEKQAMFIALTVAILGFITNNLTIGFLAGIGIHYGLKTFTPLKNL
;
A
#
# COMPACT_ATOMS: atom_id res chain seq x y z
N MET A 1 -18.38 -6.68 10.52
CA MET A 1 -17.44 -7.81 10.69
C MET A 1 -16.20 -7.76 9.78
N GLY A 2 -16.24 -7.14 8.59
CA GLY A 2 -15.06 -7.05 7.70
C GLY A 2 -13.91 -6.13 8.14
N PHE A 3 -14.16 -5.20 9.08
CA PHE A 3 -13.15 -4.21 9.53
C PHE A 3 -11.95 -4.88 10.23
N ILE A 4 -12.18 -5.70 11.25
CA ILE A 4 -11.10 -6.36 12.01
C ILE A 4 -10.33 -7.37 11.13
N ILE A 5 -11.04 -8.00 10.20
CA ILE A 5 -10.54 -9.07 9.31
C ILE A 5 -9.59 -8.55 8.22
N LEU A 6 -9.56 -7.25 7.94
CA LEU A 6 -8.65 -6.69 6.93
C LEU A 6 -7.61 -5.76 7.55
N VAL A 7 -7.91 -5.13 8.70
CA VAL A 7 -7.03 -4.12 9.30
C VAL A 7 -5.66 -4.68 9.71
N LEU A 8 -5.60 -5.86 10.34
CA LEU A 8 -4.32 -6.44 10.79
C LEU A 8 -3.30 -6.66 9.65
N PRO A 9 -3.61 -7.43 8.60
CA PRO A 9 -2.68 -7.58 7.47
C PRO A 9 -2.47 -6.25 6.73
N GLN A 10 -3.48 -5.38 6.68
CA GLN A 10 -3.35 -4.07 6.04
C GLN A 10 -2.36 -3.15 6.75
N ILE A 11 -2.22 -3.23 8.08
CA ILE A 11 -1.22 -2.45 8.82
C ILE A 11 0.19 -2.84 8.37
N ALA A 12 0.50 -4.14 8.32
CA ALA A 12 1.81 -4.63 7.90
C ALA A 12 2.12 -4.24 6.45
N LEU A 13 1.14 -4.40 5.55
CA LEU A 13 1.28 -4.05 4.13
C LEU A 13 1.48 -2.53 3.93
N THR A 14 0.69 -1.71 4.64
CA THR A 14 0.77 -0.24 4.59
C THR A 14 2.11 0.25 5.14
N PHE A 15 2.63 -0.38 6.20
CA PHE A 15 3.93 -0.03 6.74
C PHE A 15 5.05 -0.22 5.70
N GLY A 16 5.12 -1.38 5.05
CA GLY A 16 6.14 -1.61 4.02
C GLY A 16 5.94 -0.72 2.79
N ASN A 17 4.76 -0.78 2.17
CA ASN A 17 4.51 -0.20 0.85
C ASN A 17 4.24 1.31 0.89
N ALA A 18 3.52 1.79 1.90
CA ALA A 18 3.08 3.18 1.95
C ALA A 18 3.93 4.06 2.88
N ILE A 19 4.64 3.48 3.86
CA ILE A 19 5.52 4.22 4.76
C ILE A 19 6.97 4.10 4.34
N VAL A 20 7.56 2.90 4.44
CA VAL A 20 8.99 2.68 4.21
C VAL A 20 9.37 2.97 2.75
N ALA A 21 8.63 2.38 1.79
CA ALA A 21 8.91 2.61 0.38
C ALA A 21 8.70 4.08 -0.02
N THR A 22 7.67 4.75 0.50
CA THR A 22 7.44 6.18 0.22
C THR A 22 8.56 7.06 0.76
N GLU A 23 9.06 6.81 1.98
CA GLU A 23 10.22 7.52 2.51
C GLU A 23 11.46 7.30 1.62
N ALA A 24 11.77 6.04 1.30
CA ALA A 24 12.93 5.69 0.49
C ALA A 24 12.86 6.34 -0.90
N THR A 25 11.72 6.21 -1.58
CA THR A 25 11.47 6.84 -2.88
C THR A 25 11.52 8.37 -2.78
N GLY A 26 10.96 8.96 -1.74
CA GLY A 26 11.03 10.40 -1.51
C GLY A 26 12.46 10.91 -1.39
N LYS A 27 13.30 10.22 -0.60
CA LYS A 27 14.73 10.54 -0.48
C LYS A 27 15.47 10.41 -1.81
N MET A 28 15.19 9.36 -2.58
CA MET A 28 15.80 9.15 -3.90
C MET A 28 15.39 10.23 -4.92
N LEU A 29 14.13 10.67 -4.91
CA LEU A 29 13.63 11.64 -5.90
C LEU A 29 13.90 13.10 -5.52
N TYR A 30 13.89 13.44 -4.23
CA TYR A 30 13.92 14.84 -3.77
C TYR A 30 15.14 15.22 -2.93
N GLY A 31 16.00 14.26 -2.56
CA GLY A 31 17.23 14.51 -1.78
C GLY A 31 16.94 15.22 -0.47
N ASP A 32 17.65 16.32 -0.20
CA ASP A 32 17.52 17.11 1.03
C ASP A 32 16.11 17.68 1.25
N ARG A 33 15.34 17.89 0.17
CA ARG A 33 13.94 18.35 0.26
C ARG A 33 13.01 17.30 0.88
N ALA A 34 13.41 16.03 0.92
CA ALA A 34 12.64 14.93 1.50
C ALA A 34 12.69 14.88 3.03
N GLY A 35 13.32 15.85 3.73
CA GLY A 35 13.49 15.79 5.20
C GLY A 35 12.20 15.62 6.01
N ARG A 36 11.04 16.02 5.47
CA ARG A 36 9.72 15.82 6.11
C ARG A 36 9.10 14.46 5.83
N LEU A 37 9.54 13.73 4.79
CA LEU A 37 9.10 12.38 4.44
C LEU A 37 9.88 11.37 5.27
N ASN A 38 9.45 11.15 6.51
CA ASN A 38 10.08 10.20 7.43
C ASN A 38 9.05 9.26 8.06
N LEU A 39 9.55 8.18 8.68
CA LEU A 39 8.76 7.15 9.36
C LEU A 39 7.79 7.65 10.43
N ARG A 40 7.92 8.90 10.91
CA ARG A 40 7.01 9.51 11.88
C ARG A 40 5.93 10.36 11.20
N ASN A 41 6.33 11.22 10.29
CA ASN A 41 5.44 12.19 9.66
C ASN A 41 4.49 11.55 8.64
N ILE A 42 4.98 10.55 7.89
CA ILE A 42 4.16 9.86 6.89
C ILE A 42 2.95 9.18 7.55
N PRO A 43 3.07 8.29 8.56
CA PRO A 43 1.91 7.69 9.21
C PRO A 43 1.01 8.71 9.90
N MET A 44 1.57 9.75 10.54
CA MET A 44 0.78 10.81 11.16
C MET A 44 -0.11 11.53 10.14
N SER A 45 0.46 11.89 8.98
CA SER A 45 -0.30 12.55 7.91
C SER A 45 -1.38 11.63 7.33
N MET A 46 -1.08 10.34 7.14
CA MET A 46 -2.07 9.37 6.67
C MET A 46 -3.19 9.18 7.69
N GLY A 47 -2.87 9.06 8.97
CA GLY A 47 -3.87 8.91 10.03
C GLY A 47 -4.83 10.10 10.06
N LEU A 48 -4.30 11.33 10.07
CA LEU A 48 -5.10 12.55 10.02
C LEU A 48 -5.98 12.62 8.76
N ALA A 49 -5.42 12.33 7.59
CA ALA A 49 -6.16 12.34 6.33
C ALA A 49 -7.26 11.27 6.29
N ASN A 50 -7.01 10.07 6.83
CA ASN A 50 -7.99 9.00 6.89
C ASN A 50 -9.12 9.29 7.89
N ILE A 51 -8.82 9.92 9.03
CA ILE A 51 -9.84 10.37 9.98
C ILE A 51 -10.76 11.39 9.30
N ALA A 52 -10.16 12.40 8.65
CA ALA A 52 -10.92 13.40 7.91
C ALA A 52 -11.77 12.77 6.78
N SER A 53 -11.18 11.86 6.00
CA SER A 53 -11.88 11.10 4.95
C SER A 53 -13.05 10.30 5.52
N GLY A 54 -12.84 9.57 6.62
CA GLY A 54 -13.88 8.76 7.26
C GLY A 54 -15.06 9.58 7.76
N ILE A 55 -14.84 10.79 8.29
CA ILE A 55 -15.91 11.70 8.76
C ILE A 55 -16.83 12.09 7.60
N ILE A 56 -16.30 12.28 6.40
CA ILE A 56 -17.07 12.66 5.21
C ILE A 56 -17.54 11.45 4.38
N GLY A 57 -17.40 10.22 4.90
CA GLY A 57 -17.79 8.99 4.20
C GLY A 57 -16.86 8.58 3.06
N GLY A 58 -15.64 9.13 3.02
CA GLY A 58 -14.62 8.79 2.04
C GLY A 58 -13.97 7.42 2.29
N ALA A 59 -13.35 6.88 1.24
CA ALA A 59 -12.59 5.64 1.32
C ALA A 59 -11.25 5.85 2.06
N PRO A 60 -10.67 4.79 2.66
CA PRO A 60 -9.34 4.87 3.24
C PRO A 60 -8.28 5.10 2.14
N MET A 61 -7.26 5.88 2.48
CA MET A 61 -6.19 6.30 1.59
C MET A 61 -4.82 6.03 2.22
N CYS A 62 -3.80 5.94 1.39
CA CYS A 62 -2.41 5.87 1.82
C CYS A 62 -1.55 6.72 0.89
N HIS A 63 -0.33 7.03 1.34
CA HIS A 63 0.70 7.53 0.44
C HIS A 63 1.23 6.38 -0.42
N GLY A 64 1.67 6.68 -1.63
CA GLY A 64 2.20 5.67 -2.54
C GLY A 64 3.47 6.13 -3.23
N CYS A 65 4.54 5.34 -3.07
CA CYS A 65 5.80 5.52 -3.80
C CYS A 65 5.62 5.47 -5.33
N GLY A 66 4.68 4.66 -5.82
CA GLY A 66 4.35 4.53 -7.24
C GLY A 66 3.78 5.82 -7.84
N GLY A 67 2.84 6.46 -7.14
CA GLY A 67 2.29 7.76 -7.55
C GLY A 67 3.36 8.84 -7.57
N LEU A 68 4.19 8.89 -6.53
CA LEU A 68 5.31 9.83 -6.43
C LEU A 68 6.29 9.68 -7.60
N THR A 69 6.66 8.44 -7.92
CA THR A 69 7.53 8.12 -9.05
C THR A 69 6.89 8.48 -10.39
N ALA A 70 5.60 8.17 -10.57
CA ALA A 70 4.87 8.49 -11.78
C ALA A 70 4.83 10.00 -12.03
N HIS A 71 4.44 10.80 -11.02
CA HIS A 71 4.42 12.25 -11.11
C HIS A 71 5.81 12.80 -11.49
N CYS A 72 6.87 12.32 -10.84
CA CYS A 72 8.22 12.75 -11.18
C CYS A 72 8.63 12.37 -12.61
N LYS A 73 8.26 11.17 -13.09
CA LYS A 73 8.50 10.74 -14.48
C LYS A 73 7.73 11.58 -15.51
N PHE A 74 6.57 12.12 -15.13
CA PHE A 74 5.82 13.07 -15.95
C PHE A 74 6.29 14.53 -15.80
N GLY A 75 7.43 14.77 -15.15
CA GLY A 75 8.05 16.09 -15.03
C GLY A 75 7.64 16.90 -13.80
N ALA A 76 6.78 16.36 -12.92
CA ALA A 76 6.39 17.02 -11.68
C ALA A 76 7.45 16.78 -10.59
N THR A 77 8.34 17.75 -10.39
CA THR A 77 9.48 17.68 -9.45
C THR A 77 9.28 18.49 -8.17
N SER A 78 8.07 19.02 -7.94
CA SER A 78 7.69 19.78 -6.74
C SER A 78 6.50 19.15 -6.04
N GLU A 79 6.50 19.27 -4.72
CA GLU A 79 5.42 18.98 -3.79
C GLU A 79 4.09 19.65 -4.18
N LYS A 80 4.15 20.77 -4.90
CA LYS A 80 2.98 21.53 -5.37
C LYS A 80 2.10 20.73 -6.32
N SER A 81 2.68 19.77 -7.05
CA SER A 81 1.92 18.95 -7.99
C SER A 81 0.78 18.18 -7.34
N GLY A 82 0.99 17.66 -6.13
CA GLY A 82 -0.05 16.93 -5.40
C GLY A 82 -1.23 17.84 -5.04
N TYR A 83 -0.95 19.06 -4.57
CA TYR A 83 -1.98 20.05 -4.25
C TYR A 83 -2.76 20.49 -5.49
N ILE A 84 -2.07 20.75 -6.61
CA ILE A 84 -2.71 21.15 -7.87
C ILE A 84 -3.66 20.05 -8.36
N ILE A 85 -3.20 18.79 -8.40
CA ILE A 85 -4.04 17.66 -8.80
C ILE A 85 -5.25 17.52 -7.87
N GLY A 86 -5.03 17.57 -6.55
CA GLY A 86 -6.11 17.48 -5.56
C GLY A 86 -7.16 18.58 -5.72
N VAL A 87 -6.74 19.83 -5.90
CA VAL A 87 -7.64 20.97 -6.11
C VAL A 87 -8.42 20.80 -7.41
N ILE A 88 -7.78 20.42 -8.51
CA ILE A 88 -8.45 20.19 -9.79
C ILE A 88 -9.51 19.09 -9.64
N LEU A 89 -9.19 17.99 -8.95
CA LEU A 89 -10.14 16.91 -8.71
C LEU A 89 -11.33 17.35 -7.85
N ILE A 90 -11.08 18.11 -6.77
CA ILE A 90 -12.16 18.63 -5.90
C ILE A 90 -13.06 19.58 -6.68
N VAL A 91 -12.48 20.55 -7.41
CA VAL A 91 -13.24 21.51 -8.23
C VAL A 91 -14.05 20.76 -9.29
N SER A 92 -13.45 19.78 -9.96
CA SER A 92 -14.13 18.98 -10.98
C SER A 92 -15.29 18.16 -10.38
N ALA A 93 -15.09 17.56 -9.21
CA ALA A 93 -16.11 16.81 -8.50
C ALA A 93 -17.28 17.71 -8.05
N VAL A 94 -17.00 18.90 -7.53
CA VAL A 94 -18.02 19.88 -7.09
C VAL A 94 -18.81 20.43 -8.29
N LEU A 95 -18.13 20.74 -9.40
CA LEU A 95 -18.79 21.28 -10.60
C LEU A 95 -19.59 20.23 -11.37
N SER A 96 -19.10 18.98 -11.44
CA SER A 96 -19.74 17.93 -12.23
C SER A 96 -20.77 17.11 -11.47
N GLY A 97 -20.78 17.17 -10.13
CA GLY A 97 -21.77 16.46 -9.30
C GLY A 97 -21.89 14.97 -9.67
N SER A 98 -23.12 14.51 -9.93
CA SER A 98 -23.40 13.11 -10.31
C SER A 98 -22.81 12.70 -11.67
N SER A 99 -22.55 13.66 -12.58
CA SER A 99 -21.93 13.39 -13.87
C SER A 99 -20.45 12.99 -13.75
N ALA A 100 -19.78 13.33 -12.65
CA ALA A 100 -18.42 12.84 -12.36
C ALA A 100 -18.40 11.31 -12.25
N LEU A 101 -19.46 10.72 -11.68
CA LEU A 101 -19.60 9.27 -11.57
C LEU A 101 -19.77 8.61 -12.94
N SER A 102 -20.45 9.29 -13.87
CA SER A 102 -20.61 8.82 -15.25
C SER A 102 -19.26 8.73 -15.96
N VAL A 103 -18.38 9.73 -15.78
CA VAL A 103 -17.01 9.71 -16.35
C VAL A 103 -16.19 8.57 -15.77
N ILE A 104 -16.25 8.34 -14.46
CA ILE A 104 -15.55 7.22 -13.82
C ILE A 104 -16.10 5.87 -14.31
N SER A 105 -17.43 5.76 -14.46
CA SER A 105 -18.07 4.54 -14.96
C SER A 105 -17.79 4.24 -16.43
N ALA A 106 -17.41 5.27 -17.21
CA ALA A 106 -16.96 5.14 -18.58
C ALA A 106 -15.52 4.62 -18.70
N PHE A 107 -14.77 4.53 -17.59
CA PHE A 107 -13.42 3.97 -17.61
C PHE A 107 -13.45 2.51 -18.08
N PRO A 108 -12.67 2.12 -19.11
CA PRO A 108 -12.73 0.77 -19.66
C PRO A 108 -12.35 -0.29 -18.63
N LYS A 109 -13.31 -1.14 -18.25
CA LYS A 109 -13.09 -2.21 -17.26
C LYS A 109 -11.95 -3.17 -17.66
N GLY A 110 -11.75 -3.38 -18.96
CA GLY A 110 -10.64 -4.17 -19.49
C GLY A 110 -9.27 -3.59 -19.13
N ILE A 111 -9.09 -2.27 -19.25
CA ILE A 111 -7.84 -1.59 -18.87
C ILE A 111 -7.63 -1.72 -17.36
N LEU A 112 -8.69 -1.53 -16.56
CA LEU A 112 -8.60 -1.69 -15.11
C LEU A 112 -8.17 -3.11 -14.73
N GLY A 113 -8.74 -4.15 -15.36
CA GLY A 113 -8.36 -5.54 -15.12
C GLY A 113 -6.89 -5.80 -15.45
N VAL A 114 -6.40 -5.31 -16.59
CA VAL A 114 -4.99 -5.45 -16.98
C VAL A 114 -4.06 -4.73 -15.99
N LEU A 115 -4.41 -3.52 -15.55
CA LEU A 115 -3.65 -2.78 -14.55
C LEU A 115 -3.60 -3.52 -13.21
N LEU A 116 -4.73 -4.06 -12.76
CA LEU A 116 -4.79 -4.85 -11.52
C LEU A 116 -3.95 -6.12 -11.62
N CYS A 117 -4.02 -6.85 -12.74
CA CYS A 117 -3.17 -8.02 -12.98
C CYS A 117 -1.69 -7.65 -12.99
N TYR A 118 -1.32 -6.56 -13.69
CA TYR A 118 0.06 -6.08 -13.74
C TYR A 118 0.58 -5.72 -12.34
N VAL A 119 -0.17 -4.94 -11.57
CA VAL A 119 0.18 -4.57 -10.19
C VAL A 119 0.24 -5.78 -9.28
N GLY A 120 -0.67 -6.75 -9.44
CA GLY A 120 -0.66 -8.02 -8.72
C GLY A 120 0.64 -8.80 -8.98
N ILE A 121 1.01 -8.98 -10.24
CA ILE A 121 2.25 -9.65 -10.64
C ILE A 121 3.47 -8.91 -10.08
N GLN A 122 3.53 -7.58 -10.22
CA GLN A 122 4.63 -6.77 -9.68
C GLN A 122 4.79 -6.94 -8.17
N HIS A 123 3.70 -6.92 -7.40
CA HIS A 123 3.76 -7.18 -5.96
C HIS A 123 4.18 -8.62 -5.63
N SER A 124 3.69 -9.62 -6.39
CA SER A 124 4.12 -11.01 -6.19
C SER A 124 5.62 -11.20 -6.44
N LEU A 125 6.25 -10.40 -7.31
CA LEU A 125 7.69 -10.48 -7.57
C LEU A 125 8.55 -10.06 -6.37
N PHE A 126 8.01 -9.37 -5.36
CA PHE A 126 8.72 -9.10 -4.11
C PHE A 126 9.05 -10.37 -3.31
N ILE A 127 8.46 -11.52 -3.66
CA ILE A 127 8.88 -12.82 -3.12
C ILE A 127 10.37 -13.12 -3.41
N LYS A 128 10.95 -12.51 -4.45
CA LYS A 128 12.35 -12.67 -4.83
C LYS A 128 13.32 -12.29 -3.71
N ASP A 129 12.95 -11.30 -2.90
CA ASP A 129 13.80 -10.78 -1.82
C ASP A 129 13.97 -11.80 -0.67
N ILE A 130 13.05 -12.77 -0.56
CA ILE A 130 13.05 -13.78 0.50
C ILE A 130 13.37 -15.19 0.00
N LEU A 131 13.65 -15.39 -1.30
CA LEU A 131 13.90 -16.71 -1.90
C LEU A 131 15.02 -17.51 -1.23
N HIS A 132 16.05 -16.81 -0.72
CA HIS A 132 17.20 -17.42 -0.07
C HIS A 132 16.86 -17.98 1.32
N GLU A 133 15.78 -17.49 1.94
CA GLU A 133 15.37 -17.83 3.30
C GLU A 133 14.23 -18.85 3.28
N LYS A 134 14.56 -20.14 3.39
CA LYS A 134 13.58 -21.24 3.35
C LYS A 134 12.42 -21.07 4.34
N GLN A 135 12.71 -20.54 5.54
CA GLN A 135 11.68 -20.29 6.56
C GLN A 135 10.74 -19.16 6.14
N ALA A 136 11.27 -18.05 5.61
CA ALA A 136 10.46 -16.93 5.13
C ALA A 136 9.61 -17.31 3.92
N MET A 137 10.17 -18.08 2.98
CA MET A 137 9.46 -18.64 1.83
C MET A 137 8.29 -19.54 2.25
N PHE A 138 8.52 -20.41 3.23
CA PHE A 138 7.46 -21.27 3.76
C PHE A 138 6.32 -20.45 4.35
N ILE A 139 6.63 -19.47 5.22
CA ILE A 139 5.64 -18.57 5.82
C ILE A 139 4.86 -17.81 4.73
N ALA A 140 5.55 -17.22 3.76
CA ALA A 140 4.93 -16.46 2.69
C ALA A 140 3.98 -17.32 1.84
N LEU A 141 4.38 -18.54 1.49
CA LEU A 141 3.55 -19.47 0.74
C LEU A 141 2.32 -19.92 1.56
N THR A 142 2.49 -20.19 2.85
CA THR A 142 1.37 -20.53 3.73
C THR A 142 0.37 -19.38 3.82
N VAL A 143 0.84 -18.14 4.02
CA VAL A 143 -0.01 -16.95 4.06
C VAL A 143 -0.77 -16.78 2.73
N ALA A 144 -0.10 -16.99 1.59
CA ALA A 144 -0.70 -16.88 0.27
C ALA A 144 -1.78 -17.95 0.04
N ILE A 145 -1.47 -19.22 0.31
CA ILE A 145 -2.41 -20.34 0.13
C ILE A 145 -3.62 -20.19 1.04
N LEU A 146 -3.40 -19.94 2.35
CA LEU A 146 -4.50 -19.79 3.29
C LEU A 146 -5.32 -18.55 3.01
N GLY A 147 -4.69 -17.43 2.66
CA GLY A 147 -5.38 -16.21 2.26
C GLY A 147 -6.26 -16.42 1.03
N PHE A 148 -5.78 -17.17 0.03
CA PHE A 148 -6.51 -17.49 -1.19
C PHE A 148 -7.69 -18.45 -0.93
N ILE A 149 -7.45 -19.57 -0.24
CA ILE A 149 -8.49 -20.59 0.02
C ILE A 149 -9.60 -20.02 0.91
N THR A 150 -9.23 -19.28 1.97
CA THR A 150 -10.20 -18.74 2.93
C THR A 150 -10.84 -17.44 2.47
N ASN A 151 -10.36 -16.84 1.37
CA ASN A 151 -10.67 -15.47 0.96
C ASN A 151 -10.50 -14.45 2.11
N ASN A 152 -9.62 -14.75 3.07
CA ASN A 152 -9.45 -13.99 4.30
C ASN A 152 -7.96 -13.84 4.62
N LEU A 153 -7.45 -12.65 4.30
CA LEU A 153 -6.04 -12.33 4.48
C LEU A 153 -5.60 -12.36 5.96
N THR A 154 -6.51 -12.09 6.91
CA THR A 154 -6.18 -12.18 8.35
C THR A 154 -5.88 -13.60 8.79
N ILE A 155 -6.62 -14.60 8.29
CA ILE A 155 -6.35 -16.00 8.64
C ILE A 155 -4.95 -16.39 8.14
N GLY A 156 -4.63 -16.05 6.89
CA GLY A 156 -3.30 -16.28 6.33
C GLY A 156 -2.21 -15.59 7.16
N PHE A 157 -2.41 -14.31 7.49
CA PHE A 157 -1.45 -13.51 8.27
C PHE A 157 -1.23 -14.05 9.69
N LEU A 158 -2.30 -14.38 10.42
CA LEU A 158 -2.21 -14.94 11.77
C LEU A 158 -1.53 -16.32 11.76
N ALA A 159 -1.83 -17.17 10.78
CA ALA A 159 -1.15 -18.45 10.61
C ALA A 159 0.35 -18.26 10.35
N GLY A 160 0.71 -17.29 9.49
CA GLY A 160 2.11 -16.93 9.24
C GLY A 160 2.85 -16.47 10.49
N ILE A 161 2.22 -15.62 11.32
CA ILE A 161 2.76 -15.21 12.63
C ILE A 161 2.96 -16.42 13.54
N GLY A 162 1.95 -17.30 13.65
CA GLY A 162 2.02 -18.50 14.48
C GLY A 162 3.18 -19.41 14.08
N ILE A 163 3.38 -19.63 12.78
CA ILE A 163 4.49 -20.41 12.24
C ILE A 163 5.83 -19.73 12.53
N HIS A 164 5.94 -18.41 12.34
CA HIS A 164 7.16 -17.67 12.62
C HIS A 164 7.63 -17.83 14.07
N TYR A 165 6.73 -17.61 15.05
CA TYR A 165 7.06 -17.76 16.46
C TYR A 165 7.28 -19.23 16.87
N GLY A 166 6.52 -20.16 16.28
CA GLY A 166 6.72 -21.60 16.49
C GLY A 166 8.11 -22.04 16.05
N LEU A 167 8.52 -21.70 14.83
CA LEU A 167 9.84 -22.04 14.29
C LEU A 167 10.98 -21.40 15.09
N LYS A 168 10.81 -20.15 15.55
CA LYS A 168 11.79 -19.46 16.40
C LYS A 168 11.96 -20.11 17.77
N THR A 169 10.90 -20.76 18.29
CA THR A 169 10.93 -21.52 19.54
C THR A 169 11.67 -22.85 19.39
N PHE A 170 11.57 -23.50 18.23
CA PHE A 170 12.25 -24.79 17.95
C PHE A 170 13.68 -24.63 17.40
N THR A 171 14.00 -23.51 16.77
CA THR A 171 15.33 -23.20 16.26
C THR A 171 15.84 -21.93 16.94
N PRO A 172 16.30 -22.00 18.20
CA PRO A 172 16.99 -20.86 18.81
C PRO A 172 18.19 -20.54 17.92
N LEU A 173 18.36 -19.25 17.61
CA LEU A 173 19.45 -18.74 16.78
C LEU A 173 20.76 -19.47 17.08
N LYS A 174 21.27 -20.21 16.10
CA LYS A 174 22.71 -20.44 16.04
C LYS A 174 23.30 -19.07 15.68
N ASN A 175 23.75 -18.34 16.71
CA ASN A 175 24.42 -17.05 16.63
C ASN A 175 25.34 -16.98 15.39
N LEU A 176 25.11 -16.00 14.53
CA LEU A 176 26.12 -15.33 13.70
C LEU A 176 25.69 -13.88 13.53
#